data_AF-A0A7C3M3N6-F1
#
_entry.id   AF-A0A7C3M3N6-F1
#
_cell.length_a   1.000
_cell.length_b   1.000
_cell.length_c   1.000
_cell.angle_alpha   90.00
_cell.angle_beta   90.00
_cell.angle_gamma   90.00
#
_symmetry.space_group_name_H-M   'P 1'
#
loop_
_entity.id
_entity.type
_entity.pdbx_description
1 polymer ?
#
loop_
_entity_poly.entity_id
_entity_poly.type
_entity_poly.pdbx_seq_one_letter_code
_entity_poly.pdbx_strand_id
1 'polypeptide(L)'
;LYLNNTNLNYAYCDHQEIGTLRESFFVNQLDKSYKIEYSKVGDFLLDGQYIVEIGGKNKSFKQIKDIENSFVIADDIEVGFGNKIPLWLFGFLY
;
A
#
# COMPACT_ATOMS: atom_id res chain seq x y z
N LEU A 1 -10.62 7.27 -6.58
CA LEU A 1 -11.67 6.23 -6.55
C LEU A 1 -10.95 4.91 -6.79
N TYR A 2 -10.70 4.09 -5.76
CA TYR A 2 -10.12 2.75 -5.96
C TYR A 2 -11.24 1.75 -6.20
N LEU A 3 -11.09 0.93 -7.24
CA LEU A 3 -11.93 -0.24 -7.41
C LEU A 3 -11.54 -1.24 -6.34
N ASN A 4 -12.53 -1.68 -5.56
CA ASN A 4 -12.34 -2.52 -4.36
C ASN A 4 -11.83 -3.93 -4.68
N ASN A 5 -11.56 -4.24 -5.95
CA ASN A 5 -11.02 -5.50 -6.39
C ASN A 5 -10.15 -5.26 -7.62
N THR A 6 -8.91 -5.76 -7.59
CA THR A 6 -7.97 -5.64 -8.71
C THR A 6 -8.50 -6.30 -9.99
N ASN A 7 -9.32 -7.35 -9.89
CA ASN A 7 -9.97 -7.97 -11.05
C ASN A 7 -10.97 -7.04 -11.74
N LEU A 8 -11.60 -6.12 -11.00
CA LEU A 8 -12.45 -5.09 -11.62
C LEU A 8 -11.61 -4.11 -12.41
N ASN A 9 -10.39 -3.81 -11.96
CA ASN A 9 -9.46 -2.97 -12.72
C ASN A 9 -9.07 -3.66 -14.05
N TYR A 10 -8.79 -4.96 -14.01
CA TYR A 10 -8.56 -5.75 -15.23
C TYR A 10 -9.78 -5.86 -16.15
N ALA A 11 -11.00 -5.81 -15.61
CA ALA A 11 -12.23 -5.92 -16.39
C ALA A 11 -12.67 -4.59 -17.04
N TYR A 12 -12.38 -3.45 -16.40
CA TYR A 12 -12.92 -2.14 -16.79
C TYR A 12 -11.88 -1.15 -17.32
N CYS A 13 -10.59 -1.42 -17.16
CA CYS A 13 -9.52 -0.55 -17.67
C CYS A 13 -8.72 -1.27 -18.76
N ASP A 14 -8.60 -0.65 -19.93
CA ASP A 14 -7.78 -1.16 -21.04
C ASP A 14 -6.28 -1.21 -20.69
N HIS A 15 -5.84 -0.33 -19.79
CA HIS A 15 -4.46 -0.26 -19.30
C HIS A 15 -4.47 -0.24 -17.77
N GLN A 16 -3.76 -1.18 -17.15
CA GLN A 16 -3.65 -1.25 -15.70
C GLN A 16 -2.38 -0.56 -15.22
N GLU A 17 -2.56 0.42 -14.36
CA GLU A 17 -1.46 1.08 -13.65
C GLU A 17 -1.05 0.22 -12.45
N ILE A 18 0.14 -0.37 -12.50
CA ILE A 18 0.60 -1.32 -11.47
C ILE A 18 0.70 -0.68 -10.08
N GLY A 19 0.95 0.64 -10.00
CA GLY A 19 0.90 1.39 -8.74
C GLY A 19 -0.51 1.34 -8.12
N THR A 20 -1.52 1.66 -8.93
CA THR A 20 -2.93 1.61 -8.52
C THR A 20 -3.34 0.19 -8.11
N LEU A 21 -2.87 -0.84 -8.80
CA LEU A 21 -3.17 -2.24 -8.41
C LEU A 21 -2.60 -2.58 -7.02
N ARG A 22 -1.39 -2.15 -6.71
CA ARG A 22 -0.75 -2.38 -5.40
C ARG A 22 -1.51 -1.68 -4.28
N GLU A 23 -1.85 -0.41 -4.49
CA GLU A 23 -2.64 0.39 -3.55
C GLU A 23 -4.04 -0.22 -3.35
N SER A 24 -4.73 -0.60 -4.44
CA SER A 24 -6.02 -1.31 -4.38
C SER A 24 -5.93 -2.62 -3.60
N PHE A 25 -4.91 -3.45 -3.87
CA PHE A 25 -4.71 -4.70 -3.16
C PHE A 25 -4.52 -4.45 -1.66
N PHE A 26 -3.62 -3.52 -1.30
CA PHE A 26 -3.36 -3.18 0.08
C PHE A 26 -4.62 -2.71 0.81
N VAL A 27 -5.35 -1.76 0.24
CA VAL A 27 -6.62 -1.27 0.81
C VAL A 27 -7.59 -2.42 0.99
N ASN A 28 -7.76 -3.28 -0.03
CA ASN A 28 -8.68 -4.42 0.06
C ASN A 28 -8.31 -5.42 1.16
N GLN A 29 -7.03 -5.61 1.46
CA GLN A 29 -6.59 -6.51 2.53
C GLN A 29 -6.79 -5.93 3.93
N LEU A 30 -6.85 -4.59 4.10
CA LEU A 30 -6.92 -3.96 5.42
C LEU A 30 -8.24 -3.24 5.71
N ASP A 31 -9.11 -2.96 4.72
CA ASP A 31 -10.29 -2.09 4.92
C ASP A 31 -11.24 -2.56 6.03
N LYS A 32 -11.26 -3.88 6.28
CA LYS A 32 -12.17 -4.48 7.26
C LYS A 32 -11.68 -4.33 8.69
N SER A 33 -10.35 -4.29 8.86
CA SER A 33 -9.71 -4.32 10.18
C SER A 33 -9.18 -2.95 10.60
N TYR A 34 -8.94 -2.06 9.65
CA TYR A 34 -8.32 -0.77 9.87
C TYR A 34 -9.10 0.35 9.20
N LYS A 35 -9.17 1.51 9.85
CA LYS A 35 -9.65 2.73 9.22
C LYS A 35 -8.55 3.27 8.31
N ILE A 36 -8.83 3.32 7.01
CA ILE A 36 -7.88 3.78 5.99
C ILE A 36 -8.29 5.17 5.50
N GLU A 37 -7.38 6.12 5.58
CA GLU A 37 -7.56 7.51 5.13
C GLU A 37 -6.42 7.91 4.17
N TYR A 38 -6.68 8.85 3.28
CA TYR A 38 -5.62 9.41 2.43
C TYR A 38 -4.69 10.29 3.28
N SER A 39 -3.39 10.16 3.04
CA SER A 39 -2.38 11.01 3.68
C SER A 39 -1.95 12.14 2.74
N LYS A 40 -1.44 13.24 3.33
CA LYS A 40 -0.80 14.34 2.59
C LYS A 40 0.69 14.09 2.32
N VAL A 41 1.28 13.12 3.01
CA VAL A 41 2.75 12.92 3.08
C VAL A 41 3.17 11.49 2.70
N GLY A 42 2.19 10.59 2.58
CA GLY A 42 2.34 9.28 1.97
C GLY A 42 1.01 8.87 1.31
N ASP A 43 0.88 7.62 0.90
CA ASP A 43 -0.34 7.14 0.25
C ASP A 43 -1.52 7.04 1.23
N PHE A 44 -1.33 6.38 2.37
CA PHE A 44 -2.41 6.16 3.34
C PHE A 44 -2.00 6.40 4.80
N LEU A 45 -3.00 6.74 5.62
CA LEU A 45 -2.96 6.82 7.07
C LEU A 45 -3.90 5.75 7.64
N LEU A 46 -3.36 4.85 8.46
CA LEU A 46 -4.10 3.77 9.11
C LEU A 46 -4.37 4.12 10.57
N ASP A 47 -5.64 4.06 10.98
CA ASP A 47 -6.11 4.31 12.36
C ASP A 47 -5.59 5.62 12.97
N GLY A 48 -5.30 6.62 12.14
CA GLY A 48 -4.73 7.89 12.59
C GLY A 48 -3.30 7.82 13.14
N GLN A 49 -2.62 6.67 13.03
CA GLN A 49 -1.34 6.40 13.69
C GLN A 49 -0.21 6.04 12.72
N TYR A 50 -0.50 5.22 11.70
CA TYR A 50 0.55 4.68 10.82
C TYR A 50 0.47 5.29 9.42
N ILE A 51 1.57 5.85 8.94
CA ILE A 51 1.68 6.36 7.58
C ILE A 51 2.31 5.28 6.70
N VAL A 52 1.69 4.95 5.59
CA VAL A 52 2.23 3.97 4.64
C VAL A 52 2.43 4.58 3.27
N GLU A 53 3.53 4.18 2.64
CA GLU A 53 3.87 4.51 1.26
C GLU A 53 4.09 3.22 0.48
N ILE A 54 3.36 3.04 -0.61
CA ILE A 54 3.28 1.80 -1.37
C ILE A 54 4.04 1.96 -2.69
N GLY A 55 4.70 0.90 -3.14
CA GLY A 55 5.33 0.91 -4.45
C GLY A 55 6.04 -0.38 -4.80
N GLY A 56 6.85 -0.35 -5.85
CA GLY A 56 7.69 -1.48 -6.25
C GLY A 56 8.97 -1.62 -5.42
N LYS A 57 9.81 -2.59 -5.77
CA LYS A 57 11.08 -2.92 -5.11
C LYS A 57 11.96 -1.72 -4.76
N ASN A 58 12.04 -0.75 -5.67
CA ASN A 58 12.91 0.42 -5.55
C ASN A 58 12.27 1.60 -4.78
N LYS A 59 11.05 1.44 -4.25
CA LYS A 59 10.40 2.49 -3.46
C LYS A 59 11.26 2.83 -2.24
N SER A 60 11.56 4.11 -2.10
CA SER A 60 12.45 4.65 -1.07
C SER A 60 11.66 5.38 0.01
N PHE A 61 12.24 5.54 1.18
CA PHE A 61 11.64 6.31 2.29
C PHE A 61 11.60 7.83 2.07
N LYS A 62 11.98 8.36 0.90
CA LYS A 62 12.14 9.81 0.68
C LYS A 62 10.92 10.65 1.08
N GLN A 63 9.71 10.15 0.84
CA GLN A 63 8.47 10.86 1.19
C GLN A 63 8.17 10.84 2.69
N ILE A 64 8.56 9.77 3.39
CA ILE A 64 8.15 9.50 4.78
C ILE A 64 9.31 9.40 5.79
N LYS A 65 10.54 9.72 5.37
CA LYS A 65 11.80 9.43 6.10
C LYS A 65 11.87 9.92 7.54
N ASP A 66 11.24 11.06 7.84
CA ASP A 66 11.30 11.72 9.15
C ASP A 66 9.95 11.67 9.87
N ILE A 67 9.05 10.80 9.42
CA ILE A 67 7.73 10.60 10.01
C ILE A 67 7.80 9.39 10.92
N GLU A 68 7.48 9.59 12.20
CA GLU A 68 7.34 8.49 13.15
C GLU A 68 6.22 7.54 12.72
N ASN A 69 6.34 6.25 13.03
CA ASN A 69 5.34 5.24 12.68
C ASN A 69 5.04 5.17 11.17
N SER A 70 6.06 5.39 10.33
CA SER A 70 5.93 5.34 8.88
C SER A 70 6.63 4.13 8.26
N PHE A 71 5.99 3.55 7.24
CA PHE A 71 6.40 2.30 6.61
C PHE A 71 6.35 2.37 5.09
N VAL A 72 7.36 1.78 4.43
CA VAL A 72 7.32 1.52 2.98
C VAL A 72 6.82 0.12 2.76
N ILE A 73 5.73 -0.01 2.01
CA ILE A 73 5.20 -1.30 1.60
C ILE A 73 5.62 -1.53 0.15
N ALA A 74 6.51 -2.50 -0.04
CA ALA A 74 7.15 -2.73 -1.33
C ALA A 74 6.76 -4.06 -1.93
N ASP A 75 6.36 -4.00 -3.19
CA ASP A 75 6.20 -5.14 -4.08
C ASP A 75 7.57 -5.61 -4.62
N ASP A 76 7.63 -6.82 -5.18
CA ASP A 76 8.84 -7.44 -5.75
C ASP A 76 10.03 -7.57 -4.76
N ILE A 77 9.73 -7.75 -3.46
CA ILE A 77 10.72 -8.11 -2.44
C ILE A 77 10.27 -9.33 -1.63
N GLU A 78 11.22 -10.20 -1.31
CA GLU A 78 10.97 -11.41 -0.51
C GLU A 78 11.11 -11.14 1.00
N VAL A 79 12.06 -10.29 1.37
CA VAL A 79 12.42 -10.01 2.77
C VAL A 79 12.38 -8.50 3.01
N GLY A 80 11.68 -8.12 4.09
CA GLY A 80 11.65 -6.75 4.59
C GLY A 80 12.88 -6.39 5.40
N PHE A 81 13.14 -5.09 5.57
CA PHE A 81 14.22 -4.60 6.44
C PHE A 81 13.83 -3.25 7.05
N GLY A 82 14.01 -3.12 8.37
CA GLY A 82 13.55 -1.94 9.12
C GLY A 82 12.06 -1.71 8.90
N ASN A 83 11.67 -0.48 8.55
CA ASN A 83 10.28 -0.11 8.27
C ASN A 83 9.83 -0.42 6.84
N LYS A 84 10.55 -1.30 6.11
CA LYS A 84 10.15 -1.74 4.76
C LYS A 84 9.55 -3.13 4.83
N ILE A 85 8.29 -3.26 4.42
CA ILE A 85 7.49 -4.48 4.54
C ILE A 85 7.12 -5.00 3.14
N PRO A 86 7.32 -6.30 2.84
CA PRO A 86 6.84 -6.89 1.60
C PRO A 86 5.32 -6.82 1.45
N LEU A 87 4.83 -6.35 0.29
CA LEU A 87 3.40 -6.19 0.02
C LEU A 87 2.62 -7.51 0.12
N TRP A 88 3.22 -8.63 -0.30
CA TRP A 88 2.56 -9.94 -0.30
C TRP A 88 2.18 -10.46 1.10
N LEU A 89 2.82 -9.97 2.17
CA LEU A 89 2.46 -10.35 3.54
C LEU A 89 1.05 -9.91 3.94
N PHE A 90 0.55 -8.83 3.33
CA PHE A 90 -0.79 -8.34 3.63
C PHE A 90 -1.88 -9.28 3.06
N GLY A 91 -1.53 -10.17 2.13
CA GLY A 91 -2.46 -11.18 1.61
C GLY A 91 -2.90 -12.24 2.62
N PHE A 92 -2.39 -12.22 3.85
CA PHE A 92 -2.81 -13.11 4.93
C PHE A 92 -3.80 -12.47 5.91
N LEU A 93 -4.21 -11.20 5.71
CA LEU A 93 -4.96 -10.41 6.70
C LEU A 93 -6.49 -10.31 6.44
N TYR A 94 -7.08 -11.31 5.77
CA TYR A 94 -8.48 -11.38 5.29
C TYR A 94 -9.63 -10.83 6.18
#